data_AF-A0A2S4VNC8-F1
#
_entry.id   AF-A0A2S4VNC8-F1
#
_cell.length_a   1.000
_cell.length_b   1.000
_cell.length_c   1.000
_cell.angle_alpha   90.00
_cell.angle_beta   90.00
_cell.angle_gamma   90.00
#
_symmetry.space_group_name_H-M   'P 1'
#
loop_
_entity.id
_entity.type
_entity.pdbx_description
1 polymer ?
#
loop_
_entity_poly.entity_id
_entity_poly.type
_entity_poly.pdbx_seq_one_letter_code
_entity_poly.pdbx_strand_id
1 'polypeptide(L)'
;MKYCNLNPTIYQTLCCPGCFKIYPNHSTDFLICNYRITARSKTCNSPLFDQNGHCIRQYSMQSLQEWLKVFLQRRKIEDLLQESVTYSNPQPETCAHLWDGSIWYTFQDAEGRLFHQRFGNLSFGIYVDWFNPMGNKISGKHHSVGAIILFCLSLPVTVSHRYQLQNLFFVGITPGPSEPTVLQINNVLLLLVEELHTLWQKGIEIKTPKYPRGLLVRVALIAAVCDLPAIRKLIGYASHSANKFCLFCYLSRDNNQCLNYGSWEVRTIDWHREEAQAWKDATTHSQRDELLQKFGVQWSILNELPYWNPI
;
A
#
# COMPACT_ATOMS: atom_id res chain seq x y z
N MET A 1 -10.90 22.15 20.20
CA MET A 1 -10.99 20.82 19.54
C MET A 1 -11.93 19.81 20.23
N LYS A 2 -12.79 20.20 21.20
CA LYS A 2 -13.76 19.29 21.86
C LYS A 2 -15.22 19.42 21.36
N TYR A 3 -15.50 20.33 20.42
CA TYR A 3 -16.88 20.74 20.10
C TYR A 3 -17.37 20.42 18.68
N CYS A 4 -16.58 19.75 17.83
CA CYS A 4 -16.98 19.49 16.44
C CYS A 4 -17.02 18.01 16.02
N ASN A 5 -16.92 17.05 16.94
CA ASN A 5 -16.94 15.60 16.60
C ASN A 5 -15.98 15.23 15.43
N LEU A 6 -14.87 15.96 15.29
CA LEU A 6 -13.91 15.83 14.18
C LEU A 6 -12.83 14.77 14.43
N ASN A 7 -12.97 13.97 15.48
CA ASN A 7 -12.00 12.92 15.73
C ASN A 7 -12.25 11.78 14.74
N PRO A 8 -11.23 11.36 13.97
CA PRO A 8 -11.39 10.22 13.09
C PRO A 8 -11.74 8.98 13.91
N THR A 9 -12.64 8.15 13.38
CA THR A 9 -12.94 6.86 13.96
C THR A 9 -11.74 5.94 13.78
N ILE A 10 -11.20 5.43 14.90
CA ILE A 10 -10.08 4.49 14.89
C ILE A 10 -10.63 3.10 15.21
N TYR A 11 -10.42 2.17 14.28
CA TYR A 11 -10.76 0.77 14.44
C TYR A 11 -9.56 0.03 15.01
N GLN A 12 -9.77 -0.65 16.14
CA GLN A 12 -8.75 -1.46 16.79
C GLN A 12 -9.07 -2.93 16.56
N THR A 13 -8.27 -3.58 15.73
CA THR A 13 -8.50 -4.98 15.35
C THR A 13 -7.46 -5.88 16.01
N LEU A 14 -7.87 -7.08 16.44
CA LEU A 14 -6.95 -8.06 17.00
C LEU A 14 -5.87 -8.42 15.96
N CYS A 15 -4.61 -8.41 16.39
CA CYS A 15 -3.46 -8.66 15.54
C CYS A 15 -2.53 -9.67 16.20
N CYS A 16 -2.14 -10.72 15.48
CA CYS A 16 -1.23 -11.73 16.01
C CYS A 16 0.15 -11.12 16.32
N PRO A 17 0.73 -11.31 17.53
CA PRO A 17 2.03 -10.77 17.87
C PRO A 17 3.21 -11.40 17.10
N GLY A 18 3.05 -12.63 16.60
CA GLY A 18 4.09 -13.31 15.82
C GLY A 18 4.07 -12.94 14.33
N CYS A 19 2.96 -13.24 13.65
CA CYS A 19 2.87 -13.12 12.19
C CYS A 19 2.11 -11.89 11.67
N PHE A 20 1.52 -11.09 12.57
CA PHE A 20 0.74 -9.89 12.27
C PHE A 20 -0.57 -10.14 11.50
N LYS A 21 -1.03 -11.40 11.42
CA LYS A 21 -2.38 -11.71 10.91
C LYS A 21 -3.43 -10.91 11.69
N ILE A 22 -4.30 -10.25 10.95
CA ILE A 22 -5.40 -9.44 11.47
C ILE A 22 -6.68 -10.29 11.58
N TYR A 23 -7.46 -10.08 12.64
CA TYR A 23 -8.71 -10.79 12.94
C TYR A 23 -9.86 -9.77 13.02
N PRO A 24 -10.56 -9.49 11.89
CA PRO A 24 -11.47 -8.34 11.74
C PRO A 24 -12.65 -8.29 12.72
N ASN A 25 -13.18 -9.46 13.11
CA ASN A 25 -14.45 -9.54 13.84
C ASN A 25 -14.32 -9.77 15.34
N HIS A 26 -13.14 -9.52 15.93
CA HIS A 26 -12.85 -9.87 17.34
C HIS A 26 -13.32 -11.29 17.73
N SER A 27 -13.32 -12.24 16.78
CA SER A 27 -13.85 -13.57 17.06
C SER A 27 -12.98 -14.18 18.16
N THR A 28 -13.53 -14.30 19.36
CA THR A 28 -12.90 -14.98 20.49
C THR A 28 -12.72 -16.47 20.24
N ASP A 29 -13.26 -16.96 19.12
CA ASP A 29 -13.14 -18.32 18.60
C ASP A 29 -11.68 -18.78 18.45
N PHE A 30 -10.74 -17.84 18.33
CA PHE A 30 -9.30 -18.14 18.28
C PHE A 30 -8.57 -17.55 19.49
N LEU A 31 -8.16 -18.41 20.42
CA LEU A 31 -7.23 -18.03 21.49
C LEU A 31 -5.77 -18.02 21.01
N ILE A 32 -5.49 -18.76 19.94
CA ILE A 32 -4.16 -19.00 19.38
C ILE A 32 -4.19 -18.74 17.88
N CYS A 33 -3.12 -18.14 17.36
CA CYS A 33 -2.98 -17.86 15.94
C CYS A 33 -2.85 -19.14 15.11
N ASN A 34 -3.77 -19.32 14.15
CA ASN A 34 -3.78 -20.45 13.22
C ASN A 34 -3.14 -20.16 11.86
N TYR A 35 -2.51 -18.99 11.69
CA TYR A 35 -1.89 -18.61 10.42
C TYR A 35 -0.76 -19.56 10.03
N ARG A 36 -0.69 -19.90 8.74
CA ARG A 36 0.41 -20.64 8.13
C ARG A 36 1.04 -19.77 7.04
N ILE A 37 2.37 -19.68 7.05
CA ILE A 37 3.11 -18.89 6.06
C ILE A 37 3.06 -19.59 4.69
N THR A 38 3.21 -20.91 4.69
CA THR A 38 3.04 -21.82 3.55
C THR A 38 2.16 -23.00 3.94
N ALA A 39 1.63 -23.73 2.96
CA ALA A 39 0.80 -24.91 3.21
C ALA A 39 1.48 -25.97 4.11
N ARG A 40 2.79 -26.19 3.95
CA ARG A 40 3.56 -27.16 4.76
C ARG A 40 4.21 -26.56 6.00
N SER A 41 4.20 -25.24 6.17
CA SER A 41 4.74 -24.59 7.37
C SER A 41 3.91 -24.96 8.61
N LYS A 42 4.57 -24.97 9.78
CA LYS A 42 3.85 -25.04 11.07
C LYS A 42 2.96 -23.82 11.22
N THR A 43 1.85 -23.98 11.94
CA THR A 43 1.03 -22.84 12.36
C THR A 43 1.83 -21.91 13.27
N CYS A 44 1.52 -20.62 13.21
CA CYS A 44 2.16 -19.58 14.00
C CYS A 44 2.09 -19.87 15.51
N ASN A 45 0.95 -20.39 15.98
CA ASN A 45 0.70 -20.79 17.37
C ASN A 45 0.95 -19.71 18.44
N SER A 46 1.10 -18.44 18.05
CA SER A 46 1.25 -17.37 19.03
C SER A 46 -0.07 -17.15 19.78
N PRO A 47 -0.04 -17.01 21.11
CA PRO A 47 -1.22 -16.63 21.88
C PRO A 47 -1.69 -15.25 21.41
N LEU A 48 -3.01 -15.07 21.36
CA LEU A 48 -3.64 -13.80 20.98
C LEU A 48 -4.02 -12.96 22.21
N PHE A 49 -4.21 -13.61 23.35
CA PHE A 49 -4.61 -13.00 24.62
C PHE A 49 -3.62 -13.36 25.73
N ASP A 50 -3.46 -12.45 26.70
CA ASP A 50 -2.67 -12.68 27.90
C ASP A 50 -3.44 -13.53 28.94
N GLN A 51 -2.82 -13.79 30.09
CA GLN A 51 -3.43 -14.58 31.17
C GLN A 51 -4.69 -13.93 31.77
N ASN A 52 -4.86 -12.61 31.58
CA ASN A 52 -6.00 -11.84 32.06
C ASN A 52 -7.10 -11.71 31.00
N GLY A 53 -6.93 -12.33 29.82
CA GLY A 53 -7.89 -12.23 28.71
C GLY A 53 -7.78 -10.95 27.89
N HIS A 54 -6.74 -10.13 28.08
CA HIS A 54 -6.51 -8.94 27.26
C HIS A 54 -5.79 -9.29 25.96
N CYS A 55 -6.16 -8.65 24.86
CA CYS A 55 -5.47 -8.79 23.58
C CYS A 55 -3.99 -8.44 23.74
N ILE A 56 -3.08 -9.36 23.38
CA ILE A 56 -1.63 -9.12 23.46
C ILE A 56 -1.21 -8.00 22.49
N ARG A 57 -1.90 -7.90 21.35
CA ARG A 57 -1.60 -6.91 20.33
C ARG A 57 -2.85 -6.55 19.53
N GLN A 58 -2.95 -5.26 19.21
CA GLN A 58 -3.97 -4.70 18.35
C GLN A 58 -3.31 -3.90 17.23
N TYR A 59 -3.97 -3.89 16.07
CA TYR A 59 -3.63 -3.00 14.98
C TYR A 59 -4.71 -1.92 14.90
N SER A 60 -4.27 -0.66 14.93
CA SER A 60 -5.17 0.50 14.86
C SER A 60 -5.15 1.07 13.45
N MET A 61 -6.32 1.19 12.83
CA MET A 61 -6.46 1.76 11.50
C MET A 61 -7.68 2.68 11.36
N GLN A 62 -7.68 3.52 10.33
CA GLN A 62 -8.84 4.29 9.89
C GLN A 62 -9.45 3.66 8.63
N SER A 63 -10.76 3.82 8.42
CA SER A 63 -11.40 3.42 7.17
C SER A 63 -11.18 4.48 6.09
N LEU A 64 -10.72 4.06 4.92
CA LEU A 64 -10.54 4.95 3.78
C LEU A 64 -11.89 5.47 3.29
N GLN A 65 -12.92 4.64 3.29
CA GLN A 65 -14.28 5.03 2.91
C GLN A 65 -14.84 6.14 3.80
N GLU A 66 -14.66 6.04 5.12
CA GLU A 66 -15.11 7.09 6.05
C GLU A 66 -14.31 8.37 5.88
N TRP A 67 -13.00 8.26 5.72
CA TRP A 67 -12.13 9.41 5.48
C TRP A 67 -12.50 10.13 4.18
N LEU A 68 -12.80 9.41 3.09
CA LEU A 68 -13.23 9.98 1.81
C LEU A 68 -14.51 10.81 1.94
N LYS A 69 -15.47 10.37 2.76
CA LYS A 69 -16.72 11.13 3.01
C LYS A 69 -16.42 12.49 3.61
N VAL A 70 -15.52 12.55 4.60
CA VAL A 70 -15.11 13.80 5.22
C VAL A 70 -14.24 14.64 4.27
N PHE A 71 -13.30 14.00 3.58
CA PHE A 71 -12.37 14.65 2.66
C PHE A 71 -13.09 15.40 1.54
N LEU A 72 -14.05 14.75 0.87
CA LEU A 72 -14.78 15.35 -0.26
C LEU A 72 -15.82 16.40 0.15
N GLN A 73 -16.21 16.43 1.43
CA GLN A 73 -17.11 17.48 1.95
C GLN A 73 -16.38 18.78 2.28
N ARG A 74 -15.04 18.77 2.27
CA ARG A 74 -14.25 19.96 2.61
C ARG A 74 -14.29 20.98 1.48
N ARG A 75 -14.40 22.25 1.87
CA ARG A 75 -14.41 23.39 0.95
C ARG A 75 -13.16 23.35 0.06
N LYS A 76 -13.34 23.66 -1.23
CA LYS A 76 -12.31 23.69 -2.29
C LYS A 76 -11.75 22.34 -2.74
N ILE A 77 -11.97 21.22 -2.03
CA ILE A 77 -11.43 19.92 -2.48
C ILE A 77 -11.98 19.55 -3.85
N GLU A 78 -13.28 19.72 -4.09
CA GLU A 78 -13.89 19.44 -5.40
C GLU A 78 -13.39 20.39 -6.51
N ASP A 79 -12.97 21.61 -6.18
CA ASP A 79 -12.36 22.53 -7.15
C ASP A 79 -10.95 22.03 -7.53
N LEU A 80 -10.14 21.68 -6.53
CA LEU A 80 -8.79 21.16 -6.73
C LEU A 80 -8.78 19.83 -7.51
N LEU A 81 -9.75 18.94 -7.24
CA LEU A 81 -9.87 17.68 -7.96
C LEU A 81 -10.28 17.90 -9.41
N GLN A 82 -11.11 18.91 -9.69
CA GLN A 82 -11.52 19.26 -11.05
C GLN A 82 -10.32 19.64 -11.92
N GLU A 83 -9.32 20.32 -11.34
CA GLU A 83 -8.08 20.68 -12.05
C GLU A 83 -7.41 19.45 -12.68
N SER A 84 -7.36 18.34 -11.95
CA SER A 84 -6.73 17.09 -12.41
C SER A 84 -7.48 16.40 -13.55
N VAL A 85 -8.80 16.62 -13.64
CA VAL A 85 -9.67 16.05 -14.68
C VAL A 85 -9.63 16.89 -15.95
N THR A 86 -9.56 18.22 -15.80
CA THR A 86 -9.44 19.15 -16.94
C THR A 86 -8.00 19.35 -17.39
N TYR A 87 -7.03 18.84 -16.65
CA TYR A 87 -5.63 18.93 -16.99
C TYR A 87 -5.36 18.23 -18.32
N SER A 88 -4.75 18.95 -19.25
CA SER A 88 -4.38 18.41 -20.55
C SER A 88 -3.03 18.98 -20.94
N ASN A 89 -2.03 18.11 -20.96
CA ASN A 89 -0.70 18.36 -21.49
C ASN A 89 -0.17 17.06 -22.10
N PRO A 90 -0.65 16.68 -23.29
CA PRO A 90 -0.38 15.36 -23.87
C PRO A 90 1.06 15.19 -24.39
N GLN A 91 1.76 16.31 -24.65
CA GLN A 91 3.16 16.33 -25.09
C GLN A 91 3.93 17.39 -24.30
N PRO A 92 4.20 17.13 -23.01
CA PRO A 92 4.99 18.03 -22.20
C PRO A 92 6.42 18.07 -22.75
N GLU A 93 6.93 19.25 -23.09
CA GLU A 93 8.36 19.42 -23.41
C GLU A 93 9.25 19.06 -22.20
N THR A 94 8.73 19.29 -21.00
CA THR A 94 9.32 18.88 -19.72
C THR A 94 8.23 18.36 -18.79
N CYS A 95 8.50 17.24 -18.11
CA CYS A 95 7.60 16.68 -17.10
C CYS A 95 7.70 17.54 -15.83
N ALA A 96 6.79 18.51 -15.70
CA ALA A 96 6.75 19.46 -14.58
C ALA A 96 5.74 19.03 -13.51
N HIS A 97 4.74 18.24 -13.90
CA HIS A 97 3.67 17.75 -13.04
C HIS A 97 3.55 16.24 -13.10
N LEU A 98 3.09 15.62 -12.02
CA LEU A 98 2.79 14.17 -12.02
C LEU A 98 1.80 13.79 -13.13
N TRP A 99 0.87 14.70 -13.43
CA TRP A 99 -0.17 14.53 -14.44
C TRP A 99 0.36 14.59 -15.88
N ASP A 100 1.62 15.00 -16.08
CA ASP A 100 2.33 14.88 -17.36
C ASP A 100 2.73 13.43 -17.67
N GLY A 101 2.74 12.56 -16.65
CA GLY A 101 3.07 11.16 -16.80
C GLY A 101 2.05 10.42 -17.67
N SER A 102 2.54 9.50 -18.52
CA SER A 102 1.69 8.72 -19.44
C SER A 102 0.54 8.01 -18.74
N ILE A 103 0.74 7.54 -17.51
CA ILE A 103 -0.28 6.88 -16.69
C ILE A 103 -1.54 7.75 -16.50
N TRP A 104 -1.43 9.08 -16.48
CA TRP A 104 -2.60 9.96 -16.33
C TRP A 104 -3.54 9.94 -17.53
N TYR A 105 -3.02 9.55 -18.70
CA TYR A 105 -3.75 9.54 -19.97
C TYR A 105 -4.04 8.13 -20.50
N THR A 106 -3.36 7.10 -19.99
CA THR A 106 -3.48 5.71 -20.47
C THR A 106 -4.12 4.77 -19.45
N PHE A 107 -4.20 5.16 -18.17
CA PHE A 107 -4.74 4.29 -17.13
C PHE A 107 -6.25 4.11 -17.29
N GLN A 108 -6.69 2.86 -17.39
CA GLN A 108 -8.08 2.49 -17.67
C GLN A 108 -8.74 1.84 -16.45
N ASP A 109 -10.05 2.08 -16.29
CA ASP A 109 -10.89 1.37 -15.35
C ASP A 109 -11.19 -0.07 -15.82
N ALA A 110 -11.86 -0.86 -14.97
CA ALA A 110 -12.23 -2.24 -15.27
C ALA A 110 -13.14 -2.37 -16.52
N GLU A 111 -13.74 -1.26 -16.98
CA GLU A 111 -14.56 -1.20 -18.18
C GLU A 111 -13.83 -0.62 -19.40
N GLY A 112 -12.50 -0.44 -19.32
CA GLY A 112 -11.66 0.05 -20.42
C GLY A 112 -11.72 1.55 -20.66
N ARG A 113 -12.34 2.33 -19.75
CA ARG A 113 -12.47 3.79 -19.89
C ARG A 113 -11.32 4.50 -19.18
N LEU A 114 -10.91 5.65 -19.70
CA LEU A 114 -9.85 6.45 -19.08
C LEU A 114 -10.24 6.87 -17.66
N PHE A 115 -9.46 6.41 -16.69
CA PHE A 115 -9.79 6.54 -15.27
C PHE A 115 -9.76 8.00 -14.82
N HIS A 116 -8.69 8.73 -15.16
CA HIS A 116 -8.47 10.11 -14.69
C HIS A 116 -9.36 11.17 -15.38
N GLN A 117 -10.07 10.82 -16.45
CA GLN A 117 -10.99 11.73 -17.14
C GLN A 117 -12.39 11.80 -16.50
N ARG A 118 -12.65 10.98 -15.47
CA ARG A 118 -13.95 10.92 -14.81
C ARG A 118 -13.87 11.58 -13.45
N PHE A 119 -14.65 12.64 -13.25
CA PHE A 119 -14.77 13.25 -11.93
C PHE A 119 -15.32 12.21 -10.92
N GLY A 120 -14.67 12.09 -9.76
CA GLY A 120 -14.93 11.05 -8.76
C GLY A 120 -13.96 9.87 -8.80
N ASN A 121 -13.20 9.68 -9.89
CA ASN A 121 -12.11 8.72 -9.91
C ASN A 121 -10.85 9.35 -9.31
N LEU A 122 -10.37 8.82 -8.18
CA LEU A 122 -9.27 9.38 -7.41
C LEU A 122 -8.08 8.42 -7.42
N SER A 123 -6.90 8.96 -7.72
CA SER A 123 -5.64 8.21 -7.60
C SER A 123 -4.91 8.57 -6.32
N PHE A 124 -4.33 7.56 -5.68
CA PHE A 124 -3.53 7.71 -4.47
C PHE A 124 -2.14 7.10 -4.64
N GLY A 125 -1.19 7.65 -3.91
CA GLY A 125 0.08 7.02 -3.62
C GLY A 125 0.12 6.55 -2.17
N ILE A 126 0.92 5.52 -1.90
CA ILE A 126 1.18 5.00 -0.55
C ILE A 126 2.60 5.35 -0.13
N TYR A 127 2.74 5.76 1.13
CA TYR A 127 4.01 5.95 1.83
C TYR A 127 4.05 5.00 3.03
N VAL A 128 5.17 4.29 3.17
CA VAL A 128 5.48 3.44 4.32
C VAL A 128 6.91 3.71 4.73
N ASP A 129 7.09 4.02 6.01
CA ASP A 129 8.42 4.22 6.58
C ASP A 129 8.42 3.82 8.06
N TRP A 130 9.55 3.31 8.53
CA TRP A 130 9.75 2.80 9.88
C TRP A 130 10.78 3.63 10.62
N PHE A 131 10.38 4.12 11.78
CA PHE A 131 11.21 4.96 12.62
C PHE A 131 11.23 4.46 14.05
N ASN A 132 12.24 4.91 14.81
CA ASN A 132 12.33 4.63 16.23
C ASN A 132 11.61 5.73 17.03
N PRO A 133 10.46 5.45 17.65
CA PRO A 133 9.69 6.47 18.36
C PRO A 133 10.38 6.93 19.65
N MET A 134 11.34 6.14 20.16
CA MET A 134 12.13 6.47 21.36
C MET A 134 13.40 7.27 21.04
N GLY A 135 13.66 7.52 19.76
CA GLY A 135 14.88 8.15 19.26
C GLY A 135 16.12 7.24 19.32
N ASN A 136 17.14 7.60 18.55
CA ASN A 136 18.40 6.86 18.47
C ASN A 136 19.33 7.24 19.64
N LYS A 137 19.01 6.77 20.85
CA LYS A 137 19.94 6.85 21.98
C LYS A 137 20.81 5.59 22.00
N ILE A 138 22.12 5.78 22.16
CA ILE A 138 23.19 4.75 22.09
C ILE A 138 22.96 3.57 23.05
N SER A 139 22.17 3.74 24.11
CA SER A 139 21.84 2.72 25.12
C SER A 139 20.35 2.33 25.21
N GLY A 140 19.50 2.80 24.29
CA GLY A 140 18.06 2.50 24.30
C GLY A 140 17.73 1.20 23.56
N LYS A 141 16.69 0.46 24.00
CA LYS A 141 16.13 -0.65 23.23
C LYS A 141 15.64 -0.11 21.88
N HIS A 142 16.14 -0.68 20.77
CA HIS A 142 15.66 -0.33 19.44
C HIS A 142 14.19 -0.76 19.30
N HIS A 143 13.29 0.22 19.25
CA HIS A 143 11.87 0.00 18.99
C HIS A 143 11.58 0.61 17.62
N SER A 144 10.93 -0.13 16.73
CA SER A 144 10.57 0.33 15.39
C SER A 144 9.06 0.28 15.24
N VAL A 145 8.48 1.37 14.76
CA VAL A 145 7.07 1.46 14.35
C VAL A 145 7.03 2.13 12.98
N GLY A 146 6.04 1.78 12.16
CA GLY A 146 5.92 2.31 10.82
C GLY A 146 4.62 3.03 10.59
N ALA A 147 4.68 4.16 9.88
CA ALA A 147 3.48 4.88 9.46
C ALA A 147 3.07 4.40 8.07
N ILE A 148 1.79 4.11 7.87
CA ILE A 148 1.21 3.84 6.56
C ILE A 148 0.29 5.02 6.21
N ILE A 149 0.62 5.74 5.15
CA ILE A 149 -0.08 6.97 4.75
C ILE A 149 -0.45 6.87 3.28
N LEU A 150 -1.69 7.26 2.94
CA LEU A 150 -2.07 7.54 1.55
C LEU A 150 -2.14 9.04 1.30
N PHE A 151 -1.74 9.45 0.11
CA PHE A 151 -1.83 10.83 -0.35
C PHE A 151 -2.51 10.88 -1.72
N CYS A 152 -3.45 11.81 -1.89
CA CYS A 152 -4.25 11.90 -3.11
C CYS A 152 -3.44 12.54 -4.24
N LEU A 153 -3.11 11.76 -5.27
CA LEU A 153 -2.39 12.19 -6.46
C LEU A 153 -3.24 13.06 -7.38
N SER A 154 -4.57 12.92 -7.30
CA SER A 154 -5.53 13.79 -7.99
C SER A 154 -5.58 15.21 -7.42
N LEU A 155 -4.93 15.48 -6.29
CA LEU A 155 -4.71 16.86 -5.84
C LEU A 155 -3.45 17.45 -6.52
N PRO A 156 -3.50 18.75 -6.90
CA PRO A 156 -2.36 19.44 -7.48
C PRO A 156 -1.19 19.51 -6.47
N VAL A 157 0.03 19.46 -7.01
CA VAL A 157 1.24 19.75 -6.24
C VAL A 157 1.39 21.26 -6.00
N THR A 158 0.82 22.09 -6.87
CA THR A 158 0.87 23.54 -6.76
C THR A 158 0.31 23.99 -5.41
N VAL A 159 1.12 24.73 -4.64
CA VAL A 159 0.85 25.14 -3.24
C VAL A 159 0.82 23.98 -2.22
N SER A 160 1.46 22.85 -2.54
CA SER A 160 1.65 21.68 -1.67
C SER A 160 0.35 21.07 -1.11
N HIS A 161 -0.80 21.29 -1.77
CA HIS A 161 -2.09 20.78 -1.30
C HIS A 161 -2.05 19.28 -1.02
N ARG A 162 -1.41 18.49 -1.89
CA ARG A 162 -1.22 17.04 -1.72
C ARG A 162 -0.63 16.63 -0.37
N TYR A 163 0.33 17.40 0.15
CA TYR A 163 1.12 17.05 1.34
C TYR A 163 0.72 17.82 2.60
N GLN A 164 -0.34 18.65 2.53
CA GLN A 164 -0.91 19.25 3.74
C GLN A 164 -1.48 18.14 4.63
N LEU A 165 -1.19 18.17 5.94
CA LEU A 165 -1.58 17.13 6.90
C LEU A 165 -3.07 16.75 6.82
N GLN A 166 -3.92 17.74 6.59
CA GLN A 166 -5.37 17.59 6.39
C GLN A 166 -5.78 16.76 5.17
N ASN A 167 -4.92 16.63 4.16
CA ASN A 167 -5.16 15.89 2.92
C ASN A 167 -4.43 14.54 2.89
N LEU A 168 -3.65 14.22 3.93
CA LEU A 168 -3.04 12.92 4.13
C LEU A 168 -4.04 12.00 4.82
N PHE A 169 -4.23 10.81 4.27
CA PHE A 169 -4.99 9.77 4.92
C PHE A 169 -4.04 8.88 5.72
N PHE A 170 -4.18 8.89 7.03
CA PHE A 170 -3.39 8.04 7.92
C PHE A 170 -4.06 6.68 8.06
N VAL A 171 -3.53 5.67 7.36
CA VAL A 171 -4.10 4.32 7.36
C VAL A 171 -3.94 3.70 8.74
N GLY A 172 -2.73 3.69 9.28
CA GLY A 172 -2.42 3.03 10.55
C GLY A 172 -0.93 3.02 10.87
N ILE A 173 -0.61 2.50 12.06
CA ILE A 173 0.77 2.29 12.54
C ILE A 173 1.06 0.80 12.56
N THR A 174 2.14 0.37 11.90
CA THR A 174 2.57 -1.04 11.95
C THR A 174 2.93 -1.42 13.38
N PRO A 175 2.52 -2.60 13.87
CA PRO A 175 2.85 -3.01 15.23
C PRO A 175 4.37 -3.13 15.45
N GLY A 176 4.91 -2.50 16.51
CA GLY A 176 6.31 -2.67 16.93
C GLY A 176 6.56 -4.00 17.65
N PRO A 177 7.74 -4.26 18.26
CA PRO A 177 8.88 -3.37 18.43
C PRO A 177 9.92 -3.45 17.30
N SER A 178 9.71 -4.29 16.29
CA SER A 178 10.64 -4.48 15.18
C SER A 178 9.99 -4.08 13.87
N GLU A 179 10.83 -3.72 12.90
CA GLU A 179 10.38 -3.52 11.54
C GLU A 179 9.70 -4.81 11.02
N PRO A 180 8.52 -4.73 10.39
CA PRO A 180 7.87 -5.86 9.79
C PRO A 180 8.74 -6.53 8.72
N THR A 181 8.65 -7.86 8.69
CA THR A 181 9.02 -8.67 7.52
C THR A 181 8.02 -8.45 6.37
N VAL A 182 8.38 -8.89 5.16
CA VAL A 182 7.49 -8.81 3.98
C VAL A 182 6.16 -9.54 4.22
N LEU A 183 6.21 -10.70 4.88
CA LEU A 183 5.00 -11.46 5.23
C LEU A 183 4.12 -10.71 6.25
N GLN A 184 4.74 -10.05 7.22
CA GLN A 184 4.00 -9.28 8.23
C GLN A 184 3.38 -8.02 7.64
N ILE A 185 4.08 -7.28 6.78
CA ILE A 185 3.51 -6.09 6.14
C ILE A 185 2.36 -6.45 5.20
N ASN A 186 2.43 -7.59 4.50
CA ASN A 186 1.32 -8.13 3.72
C ASN A 186 0.06 -8.34 4.59
N ASN A 187 0.23 -8.92 5.79
CA ASN A 187 -0.87 -9.13 6.72
C ASN A 187 -1.45 -7.82 7.27
N VAL A 188 -0.60 -6.83 7.54
CA VAL A 188 -1.02 -5.50 8.03
C VAL A 188 -1.79 -4.73 6.96
N LEU A 189 -1.37 -4.83 5.70
CA LEU A 189 -1.99 -4.12 4.57
C LEU A 189 -3.26 -4.81 4.05
N LEU A 190 -3.57 -6.02 4.50
CA LEU A 190 -4.72 -6.80 4.03
C LEU A 190 -6.03 -5.98 4.03
N LEU A 191 -6.39 -5.37 5.16
CA LEU A 191 -7.63 -4.60 5.29
C LEU A 191 -7.66 -3.38 4.36
N LEU A 192 -6.52 -2.71 4.17
CA LEU A 192 -6.43 -1.59 3.24
C LEU A 192 -6.63 -2.05 1.79
N VAL A 193 -6.00 -3.17 1.41
CA VAL A 193 -6.12 -3.73 0.06
C VAL A 193 -7.55 -4.18 -0.23
N GLU A 194 -8.25 -4.78 0.74
CA GLU A 194 -9.67 -5.14 0.61
C GLU A 194 -10.57 -3.90 0.41
N GLU A 195 -10.32 -2.81 1.15
CA GLU A 195 -11.02 -1.53 0.94
C GLU A 195 -10.72 -0.95 -0.45
N LEU A 196 -9.45 -0.91 -0.87
CA LEU A 196 -9.04 -0.40 -2.19
C LEU A 196 -9.65 -1.23 -3.33
N HIS A 197 -9.63 -2.55 -3.21
CA HIS A 197 -10.25 -3.45 -4.19
C HIS A 197 -11.75 -3.19 -4.32
N THR A 198 -12.45 -2.99 -3.20
CA THR A 198 -13.88 -2.64 -3.18
C THR A 198 -14.15 -1.28 -3.84
N LEU A 199 -13.35 -0.27 -3.50
CA LEU A 199 -13.44 1.08 -4.06
C LEU A 199 -13.11 1.14 -5.55
N TRP A 200 -12.23 0.25 -6.04
CA TRP A 200 -11.94 0.14 -7.46
C TRP A 200 -13.10 -0.47 -8.25
N GLN A 201 -13.59 -1.64 -7.81
CA GLN A 201 -14.60 -2.41 -8.53
C GLN A 201 -15.98 -1.74 -8.47
N LYS A 202 -16.46 -1.46 -7.25
CA LYS A 202 -17.82 -0.96 -7.01
C LYS A 202 -17.84 0.55 -6.85
N GLY A 203 -16.80 1.11 -6.24
CA GLY A 203 -16.81 2.48 -5.76
C GLY A 203 -17.75 2.68 -4.58
N ILE A 204 -17.93 3.94 -4.19
CA ILE A 204 -18.83 4.37 -3.12
C ILE A 204 -19.55 5.64 -3.54
N GLU A 205 -20.85 5.72 -3.28
CA GLU A 205 -21.61 6.96 -3.48
C GLU A 205 -21.45 7.89 -2.27
N ILE A 206 -20.94 9.09 -2.50
CA ILE A 206 -20.71 10.10 -1.47
C ILE A 206 -21.44 11.38 -1.84
N LYS A 207 -22.26 11.91 -0.92
CA LYS A 207 -22.86 13.24 -1.09
C LYS A 207 -21.81 14.32 -0.81
N THR A 208 -21.59 15.19 -1.78
CA THR A 208 -20.63 16.30 -1.70
C THR A 208 -21.35 17.64 -1.94
N PRO A 209 -20.73 18.78 -1.61
CA PRO A 209 -21.32 20.10 -1.86
C PRO A 209 -21.77 20.32 -3.31
N LYS A 210 -20.97 19.94 -4.31
CA LYS A 210 -21.36 20.05 -5.73
C LYS A 210 -22.27 18.92 -6.21
N TYR A 211 -22.28 17.76 -5.56
CA TYR A 211 -23.09 16.59 -5.93
C TYR A 211 -23.98 16.15 -4.75
N PRO A 212 -25.06 16.91 -4.43
CA PRO A 212 -25.92 16.62 -3.29
C PRO A 212 -26.73 15.32 -3.44
N ARG A 213 -26.90 14.84 -4.69
CA ARG A 213 -27.55 13.56 -5.01
C ARG A 213 -26.61 12.35 -4.88
N GLY A 214 -25.32 12.58 -4.64
CA GLY A 214 -24.29 11.54 -4.62
C GLY A 214 -23.36 11.64 -5.83
N LEU A 215 -22.07 11.50 -5.55
CA LEU A 215 -20.99 11.32 -6.51
C LEU A 215 -20.48 9.88 -6.37
N LEU A 216 -20.42 9.14 -7.47
CA LEU A 216 -19.74 7.84 -7.48
C LEU A 216 -18.23 8.08 -7.42
N VAL A 217 -17.61 7.61 -6.34
CA VAL A 217 -16.18 7.74 -6.10
C VAL A 217 -15.52 6.38 -6.26
N ARG A 218 -14.51 6.29 -7.13
CA ARG A 218 -13.64 5.12 -7.26
C ARG A 218 -12.21 5.50 -6.91
N VAL A 219 -11.47 4.55 -6.36
CA VAL A 219 -10.09 4.79 -5.92
C VAL A 219 -9.13 3.80 -6.57
N ALA A 220 -7.98 4.31 -7.01
CA ALA A 220 -6.86 3.51 -7.49
C ALA A 220 -5.57 3.89 -6.75
N LEU A 221 -4.83 2.89 -6.30
CA LEU A 221 -3.47 3.06 -5.78
C LEU A 221 -2.46 2.88 -6.93
N ILE A 222 -1.75 3.94 -7.32
CA ILE A 222 -0.91 3.91 -8.53
C ILE A 222 0.57 4.23 -8.28
N ALA A 223 0.95 4.54 -7.05
CA ALA A 223 2.33 4.85 -6.70
C ALA A 223 2.68 4.36 -5.30
N ALA A 224 3.91 3.87 -5.13
CA ALA A 224 4.55 3.68 -3.83
C ALA A 224 5.74 4.63 -3.73
N VAL A 225 5.75 5.49 -2.70
CA VAL A 225 6.84 6.44 -2.43
C VAL A 225 7.36 6.10 -1.06
N CYS A 226 8.45 5.35 -1.00
CA CYS A 226 9.10 4.92 0.25
C CYS A 226 10.61 4.98 0.05
N ASP A 227 11.39 4.83 1.13
CA ASP A 227 12.82 4.57 1.00
C ASP A 227 13.08 3.18 0.36
N LEU A 228 14.32 2.91 -0.03
CA LEU A 228 14.64 1.70 -0.77
C LEU A 228 14.38 0.42 0.03
N PRO A 229 14.72 0.29 1.32
CA PRO A 229 14.31 -0.85 2.14
C PRO A 229 12.79 -1.05 2.18
N ALA A 230 12.03 0.02 2.41
CA ALA A 230 10.60 -0.08 2.61
C ALA A 230 9.83 -0.37 1.33
N ILE A 231 10.20 0.27 0.22
CA ILE A 231 9.54 0.01 -1.06
C ILE A 231 9.70 -1.47 -1.44
N ARG A 232 10.88 -2.08 -1.24
CA ARG A 232 11.13 -3.49 -1.57
C ARG A 232 10.25 -4.44 -0.78
N LYS A 233 10.04 -4.17 0.52
CA LYS A 233 9.11 -4.94 1.35
C LYS A 233 7.66 -4.75 0.90
N LEU A 234 7.28 -3.53 0.57
CA LEU A 234 5.93 -3.16 0.16
C LEU A 234 5.55 -3.79 -1.19
N ILE A 235 6.44 -3.74 -2.18
CA ILE A 235 6.16 -4.21 -3.55
C ILE A 235 6.62 -5.65 -3.81
N GLY A 236 7.23 -6.31 -2.82
CA GLY A 236 7.59 -7.72 -2.89
C GLY A 236 8.87 -8.01 -3.68
N TYR A 237 9.84 -7.10 -3.69
CA TYR A 237 11.13 -7.32 -4.33
C TYR A 237 12.23 -7.65 -3.31
N ALA A 238 13.26 -8.35 -3.78
CA ALA A 238 14.45 -8.63 -3.00
C ALA A 238 15.21 -7.34 -2.62
N SER A 239 16.05 -7.44 -1.60
CA SER A 239 16.94 -6.36 -1.15
C SER A 239 17.79 -5.82 -2.30
N HIS A 240 18.20 -4.55 -2.18
CA HIS A 240 19.18 -3.91 -3.07
C HIS A 240 20.52 -4.67 -3.17
N SER A 241 20.85 -5.47 -2.15
CA SER A 241 22.07 -6.29 -2.09
C SER A 241 21.93 -7.69 -2.71
N ALA A 242 20.72 -8.07 -3.14
CA ALA A 242 20.43 -9.38 -3.73
C ALA A 242 21.07 -9.53 -5.12
N ASN A 243 21.16 -10.78 -5.60
CA ASN A 243 21.65 -11.04 -6.95
C ASN A 243 20.76 -10.38 -8.02
N LYS A 244 19.44 -10.52 -7.89
CA LYS A 244 18.44 -9.85 -8.71
C LYS A 244 17.93 -8.61 -7.98
N PHE A 245 18.63 -7.50 -8.14
CA PHE A 245 18.38 -6.26 -7.38
C PHE A 245 17.52 -5.24 -8.14
N CYS A 246 17.47 -5.29 -9.47
CA CYS A 246 16.77 -4.28 -10.27
C CYS A 246 15.25 -4.51 -10.29
N LEU A 247 14.47 -3.43 -10.23
CA LEU A 247 13.00 -3.46 -10.38
C LEU A 247 12.55 -3.67 -11.83
N PHE A 248 13.38 -3.23 -12.77
CA PHE A 248 13.01 -3.12 -14.19
C PHE A 248 13.64 -4.20 -15.07
N CYS A 249 14.67 -4.91 -14.60
CA CYS A 249 15.38 -5.92 -15.39
C CYS A 249 15.90 -7.08 -14.53
N TYR A 250 16.39 -8.12 -15.21
CA TYR A 250 16.96 -9.33 -14.59
C TYR A 250 18.50 -9.31 -14.50
N LEU A 251 19.14 -8.15 -14.65
CA LEU A 251 20.59 -8.08 -14.44
C LEU A 251 20.98 -8.64 -13.07
N SER A 252 22.01 -9.49 -13.07
CA SER A 252 22.63 -9.98 -11.84
C SER A 252 23.53 -8.89 -11.26
N ARG A 253 23.81 -8.98 -9.97
CA ARG A 253 24.75 -8.10 -9.27
C ARG A 253 26.14 -8.12 -9.92
N ASP A 254 26.56 -9.30 -10.37
CA ASP A 254 27.87 -9.48 -11.02
C ASP A 254 27.95 -8.78 -12.39
N ASN A 255 26.80 -8.48 -13.00
CA ASN A 255 26.68 -7.79 -14.29
C ASN A 255 26.12 -6.36 -14.15
N ASN A 256 26.16 -5.76 -12.95
CA ASN A 256 25.58 -4.43 -12.71
C ASN A 256 26.30 -3.27 -13.44
N GLN A 257 27.46 -3.54 -14.03
CA GLN A 257 28.23 -2.59 -14.86
C GLN A 257 27.89 -2.67 -16.36
N CYS A 258 27.00 -3.58 -16.76
CA CYS A 258 26.59 -3.70 -18.16
C CYS A 258 25.77 -2.46 -18.57
N LEU A 259 26.34 -1.55 -19.35
CA LEU A 259 25.65 -0.33 -19.83
C LEU A 259 24.92 -0.53 -21.18
N ASN A 260 24.95 -1.73 -21.75
CA ASN A 260 24.27 -2.04 -23.00
C ASN A 260 22.79 -2.36 -22.76
N TYR A 261 21.94 -1.33 -22.67
CA TYR A 261 20.50 -1.46 -22.42
C TYR A 261 19.80 -2.45 -23.37
N GLY A 262 20.25 -2.55 -24.63
CA GLY A 262 19.65 -3.44 -25.62
C GLY A 262 19.87 -4.94 -25.33
N SER A 263 20.83 -5.29 -24.48
CA SER A 263 21.06 -6.67 -24.06
C SER A 263 20.41 -7.01 -22.71
N TRP A 264 19.70 -6.07 -22.09
CA TRP A 264 19.06 -6.31 -20.80
C TRP A 264 17.75 -7.04 -21.00
N GLU A 265 17.58 -8.16 -20.29
CA GLU A 265 16.28 -8.79 -20.15
C GLU A 265 15.42 -7.95 -19.20
N VAL A 266 14.44 -7.23 -19.76
CA VAL A 266 13.54 -6.36 -19.02
C VAL A 266 12.42 -7.16 -18.36
N ARG A 267 11.95 -6.68 -17.22
CA ARG A 267 10.77 -7.25 -16.55
C ARG A 267 9.52 -6.73 -17.20
N THR A 268 8.52 -7.60 -17.29
CA THR A 268 7.17 -7.25 -17.68
C THR A 268 6.23 -7.47 -16.50
N ILE A 269 5.08 -6.78 -16.51
CA ILE A 269 4.05 -6.97 -15.49
C ILE A 269 3.54 -8.42 -15.44
N ASP A 270 3.46 -9.08 -16.60
CA ASP A 270 3.00 -10.46 -16.70
C ASP A 270 3.99 -11.41 -16.02
N TRP A 271 5.28 -11.29 -16.30
CA TRP A 271 6.31 -12.10 -15.63
C TRP A 271 6.39 -11.81 -14.14
N HIS A 272 6.29 -10.55 -13.71
CA HIS A 272 6.24 -10.23 -12.26
C HIS A 272 5.07 -10.93 -11.57
N ARG A 273 3.88 -10.92 -12.18
CA ARG A 273 2.69 -11.57 -11.62
C ARG A 273 2.87 -13.08 -11.54
N GLU A 274 3.36 -13.70 -12.61
CA GLU A 274 3.65 -15.14 -12.64
C GLU A 274 4.67 -15.55 -11.58
N GLU A 275 5.80 -14.82 -11.47
CA GLU A 275 6.86 -15.09 -10.50
C GLU A 275 6.41 -14.89 -9.05
N ALA A 276 5.68 -13.79 -8.77
CA ALA A 276 5.13 -13.51 -7.45
C ALA A 276 4.10 -14.57 -7.05
N GLN A 277 3.24 -14.99 -7.98
CA GLN A 277 2.23 -16.01 -7.76
C GLN A 277 2.88 -17.39 -7.51
N ALA A 278 3.88 -17.76 -8.30
CA ALA A 278 4.66 -18.98 -8.07
C ALA A 278 5.30 -18.99 -6.67
N TRP A 279 5.80 -17.84 -6.20
CA TRP A 279 6.31 -17.70 -4.83
C TRP A 279 5.20 -17.85 -3.78
N LYS A 280 4.00 -17.28 -4.02
CA LYS A 280 2.84 -17.41 -3.13
C LYS A 280 2.43 -18.87 -2.97
N ASP A 281 2.35 -19.59 -4.10
CA ASP A 281 1.89 -20.99 -4.19
C ASP A 281 2.93 -22.01 -3.74
N ALA A 282 4.19 -21.61 -3.65
CA ALA A 282 5.26 -22.45 -3.10
C ALA A 282 4.91 -22.95 -1.69
N THR A 283 5.05 -24.26 -1.50
CA THR A 283 4.54 -24.96 -0.32
C THR A 283 5.54 -24.99 0.83
N THR A 284 6.83 -24.72 0.58
CA THR A 284 7.91 -24.75 1.56
C THR A 284 8.72 -23.45 1.57
N HIS A 285 9.43 -23.20 2.67
CA HIS A 285 10.34 -22.06 2.77
C HIS A 285 11.52 -22.16 1.78
N SER A 286 12.11 -23.35 1.61
CA SER A 286 13.21 -23.56 0.65
C SER A 286 12.80 -23.18 -0.78
N GLN A 287 11.61 -23.62 -1.22
CA GLN A 287 11.10 -23.27 -2.54
C GLN A 287 10.93 -21.76 -2.71
N ARG A 288 10.43 -21.07 -1.68
CA ARG A 288 10.31 -19.60 -1.68
C ARG A 288 11.66 -18.90 -1.74
N ASP A 289 12.65 -19.39 -1.01
CA ASP A 289 14.00 -18.84 -1.02
C ASP A 289 14.68 -19.04 -2.38
N GLU A 290 14.54 -20.22 -2.98
CA GLU A 290 15.03 -20.52 -4.34
C GLU A 290 14.40 -19.61 -5.39
N LEU A 291 13.07 -19.44 -5.36
CA LEU A 291 12.34 -18.56 -6.28
C LEU A 291 12.77 -17.10 -6.09
N LEU A 292 12.90 -16.63 -4.86
CA LEU A 292 13.35 -15.27 -4.56
C LEU A 292 14.80 -15.04 -5.02
N GLN A 293 15.69 -16.02 -4.88
CA GLN A 293 17.06 -15.92 -5.39
C GLN A 293 17.11 -15.90 -6.92
N LYS A 294 16.28 -16.72 -7.57
CA LYS A 294 16.23 -16.84 -9.02
C LYS A 294 15.64 -15.59 -9.68
N PHE A 295 14.51 -15.11 -9.16
CA PHE A 295 13.71 -14.08 -9.80
C PHE A 295 13.77 -12.73 -9.10
N GLY A 296 14.22 -12.64 -7.85
CA GLY A 296 14.25 -11.37 -7.10
C GLY A 296 12.88 -10.84 -6.67
N VAL A 297 11.84 -11.67 -6.79
CA VAL A 297 10.44 -11.31 -6.53
C VAL A 297 9.83 -12.32 -5.54
N GLN A 298 8.96 -11.83 -4.68
CA GLN A 298 8.11 -12.56 -3.76
C GLN A 298 6.72 -11.92 -3.70
N TRP A 299 5.77 -12.58 -3.05
CA TRP A 299 4.40 -12.07 -3.00
C TRP A 299 4.29 -10.76 -2.21
N SER A 300 3.67 -9.75 -2.82
CA SER A 300 3.11 -8.58 -2.14
C SER A 300 1.60 -8.63 -2.19
N ILE A 301 0.94 -8.27 -1.09
CA ILE A 301 -0.52 -8.15 -1.05
C ILE A 301 -1.07 -7.12 -2.03
N LEU A 302 -0.25 -6.13 -2.47
CA LEU A 302 -0.66 -5.16 -3.49
C LEU A 302 -0.96 -5.82 -4.85
N ASN A 303 -0.43 -7.03 -5.11
CA ASN A 303 -0.73 -7.78 -6.32
C ASN A 303 -2.19 -8.27 -6.39
N GLU A 304 -2.95 -8.23 -5.28
CA GLU A 304 -4.41 -8.48 -5.30
C GLU A 304 -5.19 -7.33 -6.00
N LEU A 305 -4.56 -6.16 -6.19
CA LEU A 305 -5.15 -5.06 -6.93
C LEU A 305 -4.91 -5.29 -8.43
N PRO A 306 -5.96 -5.49 -9.26
CA PRO A 306 -5.81 -5.90 -10.65
C PRO A 306 -5.09 -4.86 -11.54
N TYR A 307 -5.13 -3.60 -11.12
CA TYR A 307 -4.51 -2.47 -11.80
C TYR A 307 -3.10 -2.14 -11.28
N TRP A 308 -2.63 -2.80 -10.21
CA TRP A 308 -1.33 -2.52 -9.63
C TRP A 308 -0.21 -3.01 -10.56
N ASN A 309 0.74 -2.11 -10.80
CA ASN A 309 1.98 -2.39 -11.51
C ASN A 309 3.18 -1.87 -10.68
N PRO A 310 4.04 -2.75 -10.15
CA PRO A 310 5.22 -2.36 -9.40
C PRO A 310 6.47 -2.09 -10.26
N ILE A 311 6.36 -2.22 -11.59
CA ILE A 311 7.42 -1.98 -12.58
C ILE A 311 7.17 -0.64 -13.28
#